data_AF-A0A0D2K5M5-F1
#
_entry.id   AF-A0A0D2K5M5-F1
#
_cell.length_a   1.000
_cell.length_b   1.000
_cell.length_c   1.000
_cell.angle_alpha   90.00
_cell.angle_beta   90.00
_cell.angle_gamma   90.00
#
_symmetry.space_group_name_H-M   'P 1'
#
loop_
_entity.id
_entity.type
_entity.pdbx_description
1 polymer ?
#
loop_
_entity_poly.entity_id
_entity_poly.type
_entity_poly.pdbx_seq_one_letter_code
_entity_poly.pdbx_strand_id
1 'polypeptide(L)'
;MSDELKQVFARRGALAVAFGMASIVGITPLLAWGLRGLPFEPREFATGLAIFAVMPTTLGVGISLVTSAKGNVAMAIFLTVASNIVGVALIPVWLQAVIGGGHTAGIGSKLTIDYAPTFVKLLLSCLVPTVAGKLLREFCGPARRLAANHKQKLSLFSNGNLAVLIWQTISSAQPLIVALPFGTMLLTIIAAILLHVIYLIFNAIVVALLRLPMPEAACVVIMASQK
;
A
#
# COMPACT_ATOMS: atom_id res chain seq x y z
N MET A 1 16.14 21.80 6.89
CA MET A 1 14.91 21.40 6.17
C MET A 1 15.03 21.91 4.75
N SER A 2 15.15 21.03 3.73
CA SER A 2 15.28 21.43 2.33
C SER A 2 14.08 22.27 1.88
N ASP A 3 14.24 23.17 0.92
CA ASP A 3 13.16 24.05 0.48
C ASP A 3 11.97 23.28 -0.11
N GLU A 4 12.21 22.09 -0.66
CA GLU A 4 11.17 21.12 -1.06
C GLU A 4 10.26 20.71 0.10
N LEU A 5 10.79 20.50 1.31
CA LEU A 5 9.99 20.10 2.47
C LEU A 5 9.17 21.28 3.01
N LYS A 6 9.68 22.51 2.91
CA LYS A 6 8.90 23.71 3.29
C LYS A 6 7.70 23.90 2.37
N GLN A 7 7.85 23.60 1.08
CA GLN A 7 6.77 23.68 0.10
C GLN A 7 5.67 22.64 0.37
N VAL A 8 6.03 21.46 0.87
CA VAL A 8 5.07 20.43 1.31
C VAL A 8 4.19 20.91 2.48
N PHE A 9 4.73 21.72 3.39
CA PHE A 9 4.02 22.19 4.59
C PHE A 9 3.41 23.60 4.50
N ALA A 10 3.31 24.18 3.29
CA ALA A 10 2.45 25.35 3.09
C ALA A 10 0.99 25.01 3.47
N ARG A 11 0.17 25.99 3.88
CA ARG A 11 -1.18 25.77 4.47
C ARG A 11 -2.06 24.78 3.69
N ARG A 12 -2.05 24.82 2.34
CA ARG A 12 -2.81 23.87 1.49
C ARG A 12 -2.07 22.55 1.24
N GLY A 13 -0.74 22.54 1.26
CA GLY A 13 0.06 21.33 1.21
C GLY A 13 -0.10 20.47 2.47
N ALA A 14 -0.17 21.10 3.65
CA ALA A 14 -0.43 20.41 4.91
C ALA A 14 -1.81 19.71 4.91
N LEU A 15 -2.85 20.37 4.36
CA LEU A 15 -4.17 19.76 4.19
C LEU A 15 -4.14 18.55 3.25
N ALA A 16 -3.46 18.69 2.11
CA ALA A 16 -3.29 17.61 1.14
C ALA A 16 -2.56 16.40 1.75
N VAL A 17 -1.49 16.65 2.51
CA VAL A 17 -0.75 15.62 3.24
C VAL A 17 -1.61 14.95 4.30
N ALA A 18 -2.33 15.73 5.12
CA ALA A 18 -3.18 15.19 6.17
C ALA A 18 -4.28 14.29 5.60
N PHE A 19 -4.97 14.75 4.55
CA PHE A 19 -5.98 13.95 3.89
C PHE A 19 -5.37 12.72 3.19
N GLY A 20 -4.26 12.87 2.46
CA GLY A 20 -3.57 11.74 1.82
C GLY A 20 -3.17 10.67 2.82
N MET A 21 -2.59 11.06 3.97
CA MET A 21 -2.26 10.14 5.06
C MET A 21 -3.51 9.45 5.61
N ALA A 22 -4.54 10.23 5.98
CA ALA A 22 -5.79 9.69 6.52
C ALA A 22 -6.45 8.72 5.55
N SER A 23 -6.42 9.01 4.24
CA SER A 23 -7.00 8.14 3.23
C SER A 23 -6.25 6.82 3.11
N ILE A 24 -4.92 6.88 3.04
CA ILE A 24 -4.06 5.70 2.88
C ILE A 24 -4.14 4.76 4.10
N VAL A 25 -3.91 5.29 5.31
CA VAL A 25 -3.74 4.47 6.52
C VAL A 25 -5.03 4.30 7.32
N GLY A 26 -6.03 5.12 7.05
CA GLY A 26 -7.30 5.15 7.78
C GLY A 26 -8.47 4.70 6.92
N ILE A 27 -8.82 5.50 5.91
CA ILE A 27 -10.06 5.29 5.11
C ILE A 27 -10.00 4.00 4.29
N THR A 28 -8.86 3.70 3.64
CA THR A 28 -8.79 2.49 2.80
C THR A 28 -9.01 1.20 3.60
N PRO A 29 -8.36 1.01 4.77
CA PRO A 29 -8.67 -0.13 5.63
C PRO A 29 -10.13 -0.24 6.08
N LEU A 30 -10.88 0.88 6.23
CA LEU A 30 -12.31 0.80 6.58
C LEU A 30 -13.13 0.02 5.52
N LEU A 31 -12.73 0.10 4.25
CA LEU A 31 -13.39 -0.63 3.17
C LEU A 31 -13.28 -2.15 3.34
N ALA A 32 -12.29 -2.62 4.09
CA ALA A 32 -12.09 -4.04 4.34
C ALA A 32 -13.31 -4.70 5.05
N TRP A 33 -14.06 -3.95 5.87
CA TRP A 33 -15.32 -4.43 6.44
C TRP A 33 -16.41 -4.61 5.38
N GLY A 34 -16.54 -3.68 4.43
CA GLY A 34 -17.47 -3.79 3.31
C GLY A 34 -17.12 -4.97 2.40
N LEU A 35 -15.82 -5.15 2.10
CA LEU A 35 -15.31 -6.26 1.29
C LEU A 35 -15.57 -7.62 1.94
N ARG A 36 -15.51 -7.69 3.27
CA ARG A 36 -15.85 -8.91 4.03
C ARG A 36 -17.32 -9.33 3.90
N GLY A 37 -18.21 -8.38 3.69
CA GLY A 37 -19.64 -8.64 3.50
C GLY A 37 -19.99 -9.14 2.11
N LEU A 38 -19.05 -9.16 1.16
CA LEU A 38 -19.30 -9.64 -0.19
C LEU A 38 -19.54 -11.16 -0.18
N PRO A 39 -20.58 -11.65 -0.88
CA PRO A 39 -20.97 -13.06 -0.87
C PRO A 39 -20.07 -13.89 -1.80
N PHE A 40 -18.76 -13.92 -1.53
CA PHE A 40 -17.83 -14.78 -2.25
C PHE A 40 -17.92 -16.22 -1.74
N GLU A 41 -17.93 -17.15 -2.69
CA GLU A 41 -17.67 -18.57 -2.45
C GLU A 41 -16.48 -18.99 -3.30
N PRO A 42 -15.36 -19.43 -2.69
CA PRO A 42 -15.06 -19.48 -1.24
C PRO A 42 -14.90 -18.10 -0.54
N ARG A 43 -15.15 -18.01 0.78
CA ARG A 43 -15.06 -16.76 1.58
C ARG A 43 -13.64 -16.19 1.73
N GLU A 44 -12.66 -17.01 1.42
CA GLU A 44 -11.24 -16.71 1.42
C GLU A 44 -10.92 -15.58 0.44
N PHE A 45 -11.68 -15.46 -0.65
CA PHE A 45 -11.56 -14.35 -1.61
C PHE A 45 -11.96 -13.00 -1.00
N ALA A 46 -13.09 -12.95 -0.29
CA ALA A 46 -13.52 -11.76 0.43
C ALA A 46 -12.47 -11.37 1.50
N THR A 47 -11.94 -12.37 2.20
CA THR A 47 -10.91 -12.15 3.23
C THR A 47 -9.59 -11.66 2.62
N GLY A 48 -9.17 -12.22 1.47
CA GLY A 48 -7.99 -11.78 0.73
C GLY A 48 -8.12 -10.34 0.23
N LEU A 49 -9.28 -9.95 -0.30
CA LEU A 49 -9.59 -8.57 -0.69
C LEU A 49 -9.57 -7.62 0.51
N ALA A 50 -10.12 -8.05 1.65
CA ALA A 50 -10.08 -7.28 2.90
C ALA A 50 -8.65 -7.08 3.40
N ILE A 51 -7.81 -8.13 3.39
CA ILE A 51 -6.39 -8.04 3.74
C ILE A 51 -5.67 -7.08 2.78
N PHE A 52 -5.90 -7.19 1.47
CA PHE A 52 -5.34 -6.30 0.46
C PHE A 52 -5.68 -4.83 0.75
N ALA A 53 -6.94 -4.53 1.12
CA ALA A 53 -7.36 -3.19 1.52
C ALA A 53 -6.71 -2.66 2.81
N VAL A 54 -6.12 -3.51 3.65
CA VAL A 54 -5.40 -3.12 4.87
C VAL A 54 -3.91 -2.87 4.61
N MET A 55 -3.33 -3.46 3.57
CA MET A 55 -1.89 -3.35 3.29
C MET A 55 -1.46 -1.93 2.89
N PRO A 56 -0.21 -1.51 3.17
CA PRO A 56 0.30 -0.19 2.82
C PRO A 56 0.51 -0.03 1.31
N THR A 57 0.63 1.22 0.85
CA THR A 57 0.71 1.59 -0.58
C THR A 57 2.07 1.29 -1.20
N THR A 58 2.08 0.98 -2.50
CA THR A 58 3.31 0.70 -3.27
C THR A 58 4.36 1.83 -3.19
N LEU A 59 5.64 1.45 -3.08
CA LEU A 59 6.75 2.39 -2.84
C LEU A 59 7.21 3.17 -4.09
N GLY A 60 7.14 2.56 -5.29
CA GLY A 60 7.84 3.07 -6.48
C GLY A 60 6.96 3.58 -7.62
N VAL A 61 5.84 2.91 -7.88
CA VAL A 61 4.99 3.20 -9.05
C VAL A 61 4.25 4.54 -8.88
N GLY A 62 3.74 4.81 -7.68
CA GLY A 62 3.03 6.06 -7.38
C GLY A 62 3.88 7.30 -7.62
N ILE A 63 5.13 7.33 -7.14
CA ILE A 63 6.04 8.48 -7.34
C ILE A 63 6.30 8.73 -8.83
N SER A 64 6.49 7.66 -9.61
CA SER A 64 6.68 7.76 -11.06
C SER A 64 5.44 8.34 -11.75
N LEU A 65 4.25 7.88 -11.38
CA LEU A 65 2.99 8.38 -11.94
C LEU A 65 2.71 9.83 -11.54
N VAL A 66 3.00 10.23 -10.30
CA VAL A 66 2.92 11.64 -9.89
C VAL A 66 3.88 12.49 -10.70
N THR A 67 5.10 12.00 -10.96
CA THR A 67 6.07 12.70 -11.80
C THR A 67 5.55 12.87 -13.23
N SER A 68 5.00 11.80 -13.83
CA SER A 68 4.39 11.84 -15.17
C SER A 68 3.16 12.76 -15.24
N ALA A 69 2.37 12.82 -14.16
CA ALA A 69 1.22 13.71 -14.04
C ALA A 69 1.59 15.17 -13.71
N LYS A 70 2.89 15.50 -13.64
CA LYS A 70 3.40 16.83 -13.22
C LYS A 70 2.89 17.25 -11.83
N GLY A 71 2.66 16.28 -10.95
CA GLY A 71 2.24 16.50 -9.57
C GLY A 71 3.39 16.81 -8.62
N ASN A 72 3.06 17.00 -7.34
CA ASN A 72 4.05 17.32 -6.31
C ASN A 72 4.88 16.09 -5.91
N VAL A 73 6.06 15.91 -6.53
CA VAL A 73 6.94 14.74 -6.30
C VAL A 73 7.48 14.69 -4.87
N ALA A 74 7.80 15.83 -4.26
CA ALA A 74 8.27 15.90 -2.89
C ALA A 74 7.20 15.40 -1.90
N MET A 75 5.94 15.80 -2.12
CA MET A 75 4.79 15.30 -1.37
C MET A 75 4.56 13.81 -1.60
N ALA A 76 4.71 13.32 -2.83
CA ALA A 76 4.58 11.90 -3.13
C ALA A 76 5.60 11.07 -2.34
N ILE A 77 6.87 11.47 -2.35
CA ILE A 77 7.92 10.81 -1.55
C ILE A 77 7.58 10.84 -0.07
N PHE A 78 7.11 11.98 0.45
CA PHE A 78 6.72 12.11 1.85
C PHE A 78 5.57 11.15 2.20
N LEU A 79 4.48 11.18 1.43
CA LEU A 79 3.32 10.31 1.62
C LEU A 79 3.73 8.84 1.55
N THR A 80 4.54 8.44 0.56
CA THR A 80 5.06 7.08 0.45
C THR A 80 5.78 6.64 1.72
N VAL A 81 6.75 7.42 2.20
CA VAL A 81 7.57 7.02 3.35
C VAL A 81 6.74 7.04 4.64
N ALA A 82 5.98 8.11 4.87
CA ALA A 82 5.19 8.28 6.09
C ALA A 82 4.07 7.23 6.18
N SER A 83 3.33 7.01 5.09
CA SER A 83 2.23 6.04 5.08
C SER A 83 2.71 4.61 5.22
N ASN A 84 3.90 4.27 4.70
CA ASN A 84 4.47 2.94 4.86
C ASN A 84 4.94 2.69 6.29
N ILE A 85 5.60 3.67 6.93
CA ILE A 85 6.01 3.54 8.34
C ILE A 85 4.79 3.42 9.25
N VAL A 86 3.82 4.34 9.12
CA VAL A 86 2.59 4.32 9.92
C VAL A 86 1.75 3.09 9.59
N GLY A 87 1.64 2.74 8.31
CA GLY A 87 0.89 1.57 7.83
C GLY A 87 1.42 0.28 8.43
N VAL A 88 2.73 0.01 8.35
CA VAL A 88 3.34 -1.18 8.97
C VAL A 88 3.04 -1.27 10.47
N ALA A 89 3.05 -0.13 11.17
CA ALA A 89 2.69 -0.08 12.58
C ALA A 89 1.20 -0.38 12.85
N LEU A 90 0.31 0.07 11.97
CA LEU A 90 -1.15 -0.08 12.12
C LEU A 90 -1.71 -1.39 11.56
N ILE A 91 -0.98 -2.12 10.71
CA ILE A 91 -1.44 -3.40 10.11
C ILE A 91 -2.01 -4.37 11.16
N PRO A 92 -1.35 -4.67 12.31
CA PRO A 92 -1.89 -5.62 13.27
C PRO A 92 -3.23 -5.18 13.86
N VAL A 93 -3.36 -3.87 14.13
CA VAL A 93 -4.60 -3.28 14.67
C VAL A 93 -5.72 -3.41 13.64
N TRP A 94 -5.45 -3.07 12.38
CA TRP A 94 -6.42 -3.23 11.30
C TRP A 94 -6.79 -4.68 11.04
N LEU A 95 -5.81 -5.60 11.04
CA LEU A 95 -6.08 -7.02 10.91
C LEU A 95 -6.92 -7.53 12.08
N GLN A 96 -6.65 -7.13 13.32
CA GLN A 96 -7.47 -7.52 14.47
C GLN A 96 -8.90 -6.95 14.35
N ALA A 97 -9.05 -5.68 13.99
CA ALA A 97 -10.34 -5.02 13.89
C ALA A 97 -11.19 -5.56 12.73
N VAL A 98 -10.56 -5.87 11.60
CA VAL A 98 -11.23 -6.40 10.41
C VAL A 98 -11.44 -7.89 10.51
N ILE A 99 -10.46 -8.65 11.03
CA ILE A 99 -10.45 -10.13 10.99
C ILE A 99 -10.90 -10.77 12.30
N GLY A 100 -10.43 -10.24 13.44
CA GLY A 100 -10.53 -10.87 14.76
C GLY A 100 -11.94 -10.96 15.38
N GLY A 101 -12.95 -10.29 14.81
CA GLY A 101 -14.32 -10.24 15.37
C GLY A 101 -15.31 -11.31 14.88
N GLY A 102 -14.92 -12.28 14.04
CA GLY A 102 -15.88 -13.22 13.44
C GLY A 102 -15.34 -14.62 13.18
N HIS A 103 -16.18 -15.62 13.47
CA HIS A 103 -15.99 -17.04 13.16
C HIS A 103 -15.51 -17.24 11.71
N THR A 104 -14.24 -17.64 11.56
CA THR A 104 -13.63 -17.95 10.27
C THR A 104 -14.12 -19.32 9.79
N ALA A 105 -15.18 -19.33 8.99
CA ALA A 105 -15.50 -20.45 8.10
C ALA A 105 -14.77 -20.21 6.77
N GLY A 106 -13.69 -20.96 6.52
CA GLY A 106 -12.98 -20.97 5.24
C GLY A 106 -11.47 -21.09 5.41
N ILE A 107 -10.80 -20.03 5.88
CA ILE A 107 -9.42 -20.16 6.33
C ILE A 107 -9.49 -20.92 7.64
N GLY A 108 -9.02 -22.18 7.64
CA GLY A 108 -9.17 -23.12 8.75
C GLY A 108 -9.01 -22.46 10.12
N SER A 109 -9.73 -23.01 11.10
CA SER A 109 -9.77 -22.70 12.54
C SER A 109 -8.41 -22.67 13.28
N LYS A 110 -7.31 -22.47 12.55
CA LYS A 110 -5.91 -22.35 12.96
C LYS A 110 -5.23 -21.05 12.51
N LEU A 111 -5.93 -20.07 11.95
CA LEU A 111 -5.40 -18.70 11.91
C LEU A 111 -5.69 -17.98 13.24
N THR A 112 -5.16 -18.53 14.34
CA THR A 112 -4.67 -17.67 15.42
C THR A 112 -3.48 -16.93 14.83
N ILE A 113 -3.76 -15.85 14.08
CA ILE A 113 -2.74 -14.86 13.77
C ILE A 113 -2.33 -14.33 15.14
N ASP A 114 -1.25 -14.88 15.67
CA ASP A 114 -0.65 -14.30 16.85
C ASP A 114 -0.09 -12.95 16.39
N TYR A 115 -0.81 -11.90 16.80
CA TYR A 115 -0.62 -10.55 16.30
C TYR A 115 0.76 -10.01 16.68
N ALA A 116 1.29 -10.44 17.83
CA ALA A 116 2.61 -10.07 18.31
C ALA A 116 3.75 -10.60 17.41
N PRO A 117 3.88 -11.92 17.12
CA PRO A 117 4.92 -12.42 16.22
C PRO A 117 4.72 -11.97 14.76
N THR A 118 3.49 -11.74 14.31
CA THR A 118 3.23 -11.16 12.97
C THR A 118 3.75 -9.73 12.88
N PHE A 119 3.51 -8.92 13.91
CA PHE A 119 4.04 -7.56 14.04
C PHE A 119 5.57 -7.54 14.10
N VAL A 120 6.17 -8.39 14.95
CA VAL A 120 7.63 -8.52 15.06
C VAL A 120 8.23 -8.94 13.71
N LYS A 121 7.61 -9.90 13.01
CA LYS A 121 8.06 -10.32 11.68
C LYS A 121 8.02 -9.17 10.67
N LEU A 122 6.96 -8.35 10.66
CA LEU A 122 6.87 -7.16 9.79
C LEU A 122 7.94 -6.11 10.13
N LEU A 123 8.18 -5.84 11.42
CA LEU A 123 9.25 -4.93 11.83
C LEU A 123 10.63 -5.43 11.38
N LEU A 124 10.93 -6.70 11.62
CA LEU A 124 12.21 -7.31 11.25
C LEU A 124 12.40 -7.44 9.74
N SER A 125 11.34 -7.66 8.98
CA SER A 125 11.42 -7.87 7.52
C SER A 125 11.31 -6.59 6.69
N CYS A 126 10.63 -5.55 7.19
CA CYS A 126 10.44 -4.29 6.45
C CYS A 126 11.17 -3.11 7.09
N LEU A 127 10.99 -2.88 8.39
CA LEU A 127 11.53 -1.68 9.06
C LEU A 127 13.05 -1.78 9.25
N VAL A 128 13.53 -2.91 9.78
CA VAL A 128 14.97 -3.11 10.04
C VAL A 128 15.81 -2.97 8.76
N PRO A 129 15.49 -3.63 7.63
CA PRO A 129 16.28 -3.48 6.40
C PRO A 129 16.22 -2.07 5.83
N THR A 130 15.08 -1.39 5.95
CA THR A 130 14.92 0.00 5.49
C THR A 130 15.78 0.96 6.31
N VAL A 131 15.75 0.84 7.64
CA VAL A 131 16.57 1.65 8.56
C VAL A 131 18.04 1.35 8.34
N ALA A 132 18.44 0.07 8.30
CA ALA A 132 19.82 -0.33 8.06
C ALA A 132 20.34 0.21 6.70
N GLY A 133 19.56 0.08 5.63
CA GLY A 133 19.92 0.60 4.31
C GLY A 133 20.04 2.13 4.30
N LYS A 134 19.17 2.85 5.02
CA LYS A 134 19.25 4.31 5.16
C LYS A 134 20.51 4.73 5.95
N LEU A 135 20.77 4.11 7.10
CA LEU A 135 21.95 4.39 7.91
C LEU A 135 23.23 4.10 7.12
N LEU A 136 23.28 2.97 6.41
CA LEU A 136 24.41 2.63 5.55
C LEU A 136 24.62 3.70 4.47
N ARG A 137 23.56 4.21 3.84
CA ARG A 137 23.65 5.27 2.84
C ARG A 137 24.09 6.61 3.43
N GLU A 138 23.74 6.92 4.67
CA GLU A 138 24.08 8.20 5.32
C GLU A 138 25.49 8.19 5.91
N PHE A 139 25.92 7.09 6.52
CA PHE A 139 27.21 6.98 7.21
C PHE A 139 28.34 6.38 6.36
N CYS A 140 28.05 5.67 5.27
CA CYS A 140 29.07 5.09 4.40
C CYS A 140 29.10 5.82 3.04
N GLY A 141 30.14 6.65 2.83
CA GLY A 141 30.37 7.40 1.59
C GLY A 141 30.38 6.53 0.32
N PRO A 142 31.07 5.37 0.30
CA PRO A 142 31.01 4.43 -0.81
C PRO A 142 29.60 3.91 -1.11
N ALA A 143 28.82 3.56 -0.08
CA ALA A 143 27.44 3.09 -0.26
C ALA A 143 26.53 4.20 -0.83
N ARG A 144 26.70 5.44 -0.36
CA ARG A 144 26.03 6.62 -0.92
C ARG A 144 26.33 6.79 -2.41
N ARG A 145 27.61 6.71 -2.79
CA ARG A 145 28.06 6.87 -4.18
C ARG A 145 27.54 5.73 -5.06
N LEU A 146 27.56 4.50 -4.57
CA LEU A 146 27.00 3.34 -5.26
C LEU A 146 25.50 3.53 -5.52
N ALA A 147 24.74 3.91 -4.50
CA ALA A 147 23.30 4.13 -4.61
C ALA A 147 22.95 5.28 -5.58
N ALA A 148 23.74 6.36 -5.58
CA ALA A 148 23.56 7.48 -6.50
C ALA A 148 23.85 7.06 -7.95
N ASN A 149 24.96 6.35 -8.18
CA ASN A 149 25.41 5.98 -9.53
C ASN A 149 24.61 4.84 -10.17
N HIS A 150 23.97 3.99 -9.36
CA HIS A 150 23.26 2.79 -9.83
C HIS A 150 21.76 2.79 -9.53
N LYS A 151 21.15 3.97 -9.34
CA LYS A 151 19.72 4.12 -9.00
C LYS A 151 18.79 3.29 -9.91
N GLN A 152 19.02 3.32 -11.23
CA GLN A 152 18.21 2.54 -12.19
C GLN A 152 18.41 1.03 -12.02
N LYS A 153 19.65 0.56 -11.87
CA LYS A 153 19.94 -0.87 -11.68
C LYS A 153 19.36 -1.39 -10.37
N LEU A 154 19.47 -0.62 -9.27
CA LEU A 154 18.86 -0.94 -7.98
C LEU A 154 17.32 -1.00 -8.08
N SER A 155 16.71 -0.07 -8.81
CA SER A 155 15.26 -0.09 -9.06
C SER A 155 14.85 -1.31 -9.87
N LEU A 156 15.59 -1.67 -10.93
CA LEU A 156 15.29 -2.84 -11.75
C LEU A 156 15.47 -4.13 -10.96
N PHE A 157 16.52 -4.22 -10.14
CA PHE A 157 16.74 -5.34 -9.23
C PHE A 157 15.58 -5.48 -8.23
N SER A 158 15.13 -4.39 -7.61
CA SER A 158 13.98 -4.40 -6.70
C SER A 158 12.69 -4.85 -7.42
N ASN A 159 12.41 -4.33 -8.61
CA ASN A 159 11.26 -4.73 -9.41
C ASN A 159 11.34 -6.20 -9.84
N GLY A 160 12.54 -6.70 -10.16
CA GLY A 160 12.77 -8.11 -10.48
C GLY A 160 12.46 -9.03 -9.29
N ASN A 161 12.92 -8.68 -8.08
CA ASN A 161 12.57 -9.42 -6.86
C ASN A 161 11.06 -9.43 -6.61
N LEU A 162 10.39 -8.30 -6.83
CA LEU A 162 8.92 -8.22 -6.71
C LEU A 162 8.22 -9.14 -7.72
N ALA A 163 8.67 -9.17 -8.98
CA ALA A 163 8.13 -10.07 -9.99
C ALA A 163 8.32 -11.55 -9.61
N VAL A 164 9.47 -11.91 -9.05
CA VAL A 164 9.75 -13.27 -8.55
C VAL A 164 8.82 -13.63 -7.38
N LEU A 165 8.54 -12.71 -6.45
CA LEU A 165 7.59 -12.95 -5.35
C LEU A 165 6.17 -13.22 -5.88
N ILE A 166 5.72 -12.46 -6.87
CA ILE A 166 4.41 -12.67 -7.51
C ILE A 166 4.39 -14.05 -8.17
N TRP A 167 5.43 -14.41 -8.92
CA TRP A 167 5.57 -15.74 -9.54
C TRP A 167 5.50 -16.86 -8.49
N GLN A 168 6.27 -16.77 -7.41
CA GLN A 168 6.28 -17.75 -6.33
C GLN A 168 4.90 -17.91 -5.68
N THR A 169 4.19 -16.80 -5.46
CA THR A 169 2.85 -16.79 -4.86
C THR A 169 1.84 -17.49 -5.78
N ILE A 170 1.81 -17.12 -7.07
CA ILE A 170 0.91 -17.73 -8.05
C ILE A 170 1.23 -19.22 -8.22
N SER A 171 2.52 -19.58 -8.33
CA SER A 171 2.95 -20.97 -8.47
C SER A 171 2.57 -21.82 -7.27
N SER A 172 2.68 -21.29 -6.06
CA SER A 172 2.30 -22.02 -4.83
C SER A 172 0.78 -22.17 -4.71
N ALA A 173 0.02 -21.23 -5.27
CA ALA A 173 -1.44 -21.27 -5.31
C ALA A 173 -2.01 -22.04 -6.51
N GLN A 174 -1.17 -22.59 -7.41
CA GLN A 174 -1.60 -23.23 -8.65
C GLN A 174 -2.69 -24.31 -8.46
N PRO A 175 -2.61 -25.22 -7.47
CA PRO A 175 -3.63 -26.25 -7.29
C PRO A 175 -5.00 -25.65 -6.94
N LEU A 176 -4.99 -24.55 -6.16
CA LEU A 176 -6.20 -23.82 -5.78
C LEU A 176 -6.77 -23.07 -6.99
N ILE A 177 -5.92 -22.39 -7.76
CA ILE A 177 -6.34 -21.58 -8.93
C ILE A 177 -6.99 -22.46 -9.99
N VAL A 178 -6.40 -23.60 -10.32
CA VAL A 178 -6.91 -24.50 -11.38
C VAL A 178 -8.20 -25.21 -10.96
N ALA A 179 -8.41 -25.41 -9.66
CA ALA A 179 -9.64 -26.01 -9.14
C ALA A 179 -10.84 -25.04 -9.08
N LEU A 180 -10.62 -23.74 -9.24
CA LEU A 180 -11.68 -22.74 -9.09
C LEU A 180 -12.52 -22.59 -10.36
N PRO A 181 -13.84 -22.36 -10.21
CA PRO A 181 -14.66 -21.93 -11.33
C PRO A 181 -14.14 -20.62 -11.93
N PHE A 182 -14.10 -20.55 -13.26
CA PHE A 182 -13.70 -19.34 -13.99
C PHE A 182 -14.50 -18.09 -13.53
N GLY A 183 -15.78 -18.27 -13.22
CA GLY A 183 -16.65 -17.19 -12.72
C GLY A 183 -16.14 -16.56 -11.42
N THR A 184 -15.65 -17.36 -10.48
CA THR A 184 -15.09 -16.87 -9.20
C THR A 184 -13.80 -16.08 -9.43
N MET A 185 -12.94 -16.54 -10.34
CA MET A 185 -11.72 -15.82 -10.72
C MET A 185 -12.05 -14.46 -11.36
N LEU A 186 -12.96 -14.45 -12.34
CA LEU A 186 -13.40 -13.22 -13.00
C LEU A 186 -14.04 -12.24 -12.01
N LEU A 187 -14.91 -12.73 -11.12
CA LEU A 187 -15.55 -11.91 -10.09
C LEU A 187 -14.52 -11.28 -9.16
N THR A 188 -13.48 -12.02 -8.78
CA THR A 188 -12.38 -11.50 -7.94
C THR A 188 -11.60 -10.40 -8.65
N ILE A 189 -11.29 -10.58 -9.94
CA ILE A 189 -10.60 -9.56 -10.75
C ILE A 189 -11.47 -8.31 -10.88
N ILE A 190 -12.75 -8.47 -11.19
CA ILE A 190 -13.69 -7.35 -11.30
C ILE A 190 -13.81 -6.63 -9.95
N ALA A 191 -13.94 -7.36 -8.84
CA ALA A 191 -14.02 -6.76 -7.52
C ALA A 191 -12.75 -5.97 -7.16
N ALA A 192 -11.56 -6.46 -7.50
CA ALA A 192 -10.31 -5.75 -7.30
C ALA A 192 -10.23 -4.47 -8.15
N ILE A 193 -10.64 -4.52 -9.42
CA ILE A 193 -10.69 -3.35 -10.30
C ILE A 193 -11.71 -2.33 -9.79
N LEU A 194 -12.91 -2.78 -9.40
CA LEU A 194 -13.96 -1.91 -8.87
C LEU A 194 -13.51 -1.25 -7.56
N LEU A 195 -12.85 -1.99 -6.66
CA LEU A 195 -12.27 -1.42 -5.44
C LEU A 195 -11.31 -0.27 -5.78
N HIS A 196 -10.41 -0.47 -6.75
CA HIS A 196 -9.49 0.56 -7.20
C HIS A 196 -10.22 1.77 -7.80
N VAL A 197 -11.17 1.55 -8.71
CA VAL A 197 -11.93 2.63 -9.39
C VAL A 197 -12.79 3.42 -8.42
N ILE A 198 -13.52 2.75 -7.51
CA ILE A 198 -14.32 3.40 -6.47
C ILE A 198 -13.43 4.32 -5.64
N TYR A 199 -12.24 3.84 -5.26
CA TYR A 199 -11.34 4.60 -4.42
C TYR A 199 -10.67 5.76 -5.17
N LEU A 200 -10.36 5.58 -6.45
CA LEU A 200 -9.89 6.64 -7.33
C LEU A 200 -10.93 7.77 -7.43
N ILE A 201 -12.21 7.42 -7.65
CA ILE A 201 -13.32 8.38 -7.73
C ILE A 201 -13.51 9.08 -6.38
N PHE A 202 -13.54 8.32 -5.28
CA PHE A 202 -13.69 8.87 -3.93
C PHE A 202 -12.61 9.92 -3.64
N ASN A 203 -11.34 9.59 -3.86
CA ASN A 203 -10.23 10.52 -3.64
C ASN A 203 -10.32 11.74 -4.56
N ALA A 204 -10.68 11.55 -5.84
CA ALA A 204 -10.85 12.66 -6.78
C ALA A 204 -11.96 13.62 -6.32
N ILE A 205 -13.10 13.10 -5.86
CA ILE A 205 -14.21 13.91 -5.33
C ILE A 205 -13.76 14.69 -4.10
N VAL A 206 -13.15 14.02 -3.11
CA VAL A 206 -12.75 14.70 -1.86
C VAL A 206 -11.70 15.77 -2.14
N VAL A 207 -10.71 15.48 -2.99
CA VAL A 207 -9.70 16.45 -3.40
C VAL A 207 -10.31 17.66 -4.12
N ALA A 208 -11.30 17.44 -4.99
CA ALA A 208 -12.04 18.52 -5.64
C ALA A 208 -12.84 19.37 -4.65
N LEU A 209 -13.50 18.75 -3.67
CA LEU A 209 -14.23 19.42 -2.59
C LEU A 209 -13.31 20.25 -1.69
N LEU A 210 -12.12 19.72 -1.38
CA LEU A 210 -11.08 20.43 -0.62
C LEU A 210 -10.40 21.55 -1.42
N ARG A 211 -10.69 21.66 -2.73
CA ARG A 211 -10.13 22.66 -3.66
C ARG A 211 -8.60 22.72 -3.59
N LEU A 212 -7.97 21.55 -3.54
CA LEU A 212 -6.51 21.47 -3.51
C LEU A 212 -5.94 21.97 -4.85
N PRO A 213 -4.76 22.62 -4.84
CA PRO A 213 -4.11 23.00 -6.08
C PRO A 213 -3.73 21.76 -6.90
N MET A 214 -3.71 21.89 -8.23
CA MET A 214 -3.57 20.76 -9.16
C MET A 214 -2.38 19.83 -8.88
N PRO A 215 -1.17 20.33 -8.55
CA PRO A 215 -0.02 19.46 -8.28
C PRO A 215 -0.22 18.58 -7.03
N GLU A 216 -0.78 19.14 -5.97
CA GLU A 216 -1.13 18.43 -4.73
C GLU A 216 -2.31 17.50 -4.95
N ALA A 217 -3.33 17.96 -5.69
CA ALA A 217 -4.51 17.17 -6.04
C ALA A 217 -4.12 15.90 -6.82
N ALA A 218 -3.33 16.04 -7.88
CA ALA A 218 -2.83 14.92 -8.67
C ALA A 218 -1.99 13.96 -7.81
N CYS A 219 -1.13 14.51 -6.94
CA CYS A 219 -0.33 13.72 -6.02
C CYS A 219 -1.22 12.89 -5.08
N VAL A 220 -2.18 13.51 -4.40
CA VAL A 220 -3.06 12.83 -3.45
C VAL A 220 -3.92 11.78 -4.15
N VAL A 221 -4.54 12.10 -5.28
CA VAL A 221 -5.40 11.14 -6.01
C VAL A 221 -4.62 9.90 -6.42
N ILE A 222 -3.41 10.06 -6.95
CA ILE A 222 -2.56 8.93 -7.37
C ILE A 222 -2.07 8.15 -6.15
N MET A 223 -1.44 8.83 -5.19
CA MET A 223 -0.80 8.17 -4.05
C MET A 223 -1.81 7.51 -3.12
N ALA A 224 -2.97 8.14 -2.90
CA ALA A 224 -4.00 7.59 -2.04
C ALA A 224 -4.66 6.38 -2.69
N SER A 225 -4.91 6.38 -4.00
CA SER A 225 -5.71 5.36 -4.68
C SER A 225 -4.96 4.10 -5.10
N GLN A 226 -3.63 4.08 -4.96
CA GLN A 226 -2.80 2.95 -5.34
C GLN A 226 -2.51 2.02 -4.16
N LYS A 227 -3.10 0.83 -4.21
CA LYS A 227 -2.82 -0.31 -3.33
C LYS A 227 -1.96 -1.31 -4.08
#